data_AF-A0A960R0K6-F1
#
_entry.id   AF-A0A960R0K6-F1
#
_cell.length_a   1.000
_cell.length_b   1.000
_cell.length_c   1.000
_cell.angle_alpha   90.00
_cell.angle_beta   90.00
_cell.angle_gamma   90.00
#
_symmetry.space_group_name_H-M   'P 1'
#
loop_
_entity.id
_entity.type
_entity.pdbx_description
1 polymer ?
#
loop_
_entity_poly.entity_id
_entity_poly.type
_entity_poly.pdbx_seq_one_letter_code
_entity_poly.pdbx_strand_id
1 'polypeptide(L)'
;MSPLDRLGDSVVKIDAEHLTERLPTQGIPVELEPLIDKTNELLERLSESFARERRFSSYAAHELRTPLAELKSMLQLGESWPDELSTEQIREMLNMVDDLELPTEKLTTLSRAESGILPSLSKEHHSRPAVSHPSSRLKCNFNSVVE
;
A
#
# COMPACT_ATOMS: atom_id res chain seq x y z
N MET A 1 38.25 7.70 -30.60
CA MET A 1 37.51 7.02 -29.52
C MET A 1 37.23 5.61 -29.97
N SER A 2 37.55 4.63 -29.13
CA SER A 2 37.23 3.23 -29.41
C SER A 2 35.72 2.99 -29.25
N PRO A 3 35.16 1.94 -29.86
CA PRO A 3 33.77 1.54 -29.64
C PRO A 3 33.42 1.29 -28.16
N LEU A 4 34.41 0.85 -27.35
CA LEU A 4 34.26 0.63 -25.91
C LEU A 4 34.12 1.94 -25.14
N ASP A 5 34.88 2.98 -25.50
CA ASP A 5 34.77 4.30 -24.84
C ASP A 5 33.37 4.89 -25.04
N ARG A 6 32.82 4.76 -26.26
CA ARG A 6 31.46 5.21 -26.59
C ARG A 6 30.37 4.45 -25.83
N LEU A 7 30.60 3.16 -25.58
CA LEU A 7 29.70 2.34 -24.77
C LEU A 7 29.76 2.78 -23.30
N GLY A 8 30.96 3.00 -22.77
CA GLY A 8 31.17 3.51 -21.41
C GLY A 8 30.49 4.86 -21.18
N ASP A 9 30.63 5.79 -22.12
CA ASP A 9 29.95 7.10 -22.07
C ASP A 9 28.42 6.98 -22.09
N SER A 10 27.89 5.97 -22.78
CA SER A 10 26.45 5.69 -22.79
C SER A 10 25.97 5.13 -21.45
N VAL A 11 26.74 4.22 -20.83
CA VAL A 11 26.40 3.64 -19.52
C VAL A 11 26.40 4.70 -18.41
N VAL A 12 27.34 5.64 -18.43
CA VAL A 12 27.43 6.72 -17.41
C VAL A 12 26.19 7.61 -17.38
N LYS A 13 25.46 7.72 -18.50
CA LYS A 13 24.24 8.54 -18.58
C LYS A 13 23.00 7.82 -18.03
N ILE A 14 23.09 6.52 -17.79
CA ILE A 14 21.97 5.74 -17.28
C ILE A 14 21.93 5.90 -15.77
N ASP A 15 20.90 6.60 -15.29
CA ASP A 15 20.59 6.76 -13.88
C ASP A 15 19.11 6.39 -13.59
N ALA A 16 18.69 6.55 -12.34
CA ALA A 16 17.32 6.23 -11.90
C ALA A 16 16.22 7.07 -12.57
N GLU A 17 16.57 8.20 -13.18
CA GLU A 17 15.65 9.09 -13.91
C GLU A 17 15.62 8.77 -15.40
N HIS A 18 16.71 8.22 -15.95
CA HIS A 18 16.92 7.96 -17.38
C HIS A 18 16.99 6.45 -17.72
N LEU A 19 16.37 5.57 -16.92
CA LEU A 19 16.31 4.11 -17.16
C LEU A 19 15.61 3.70 -18.46
N THR A 20 14.92 4.61 -19.15
CA THR A 20 14.34 4.39 -20.48
C THR A 20 15.36 4.53 -21.61
N GLU A 21 16.53 5.11 -21.35
CA GLU A 21 17.63 5.12 -22.30
C GLU A 21 18.16 3.70 -22.54
N ARG A 22 18.65 3.45 -23.75
CA ARG A 22 19.15 2.14 -24.18
C ARG A 22 20.56 2.31 -24.71
N LEU A 23 21.38 1.29 -24.47
CA LEU A 23 22.70 1.23 -25.08
C LEU A 23 22.54 1.11 -26.60
N PRO A 24 23.35 1.85 -27.37
CA PRO A 24 23.30 1.80 -28.82
C PRO A 24 23.62 0.38 -29.30
N THR A 25 23.04 -0.04 -30.43
CA THR A 25 23.34 -1.33 -31.09
C THR A 25 24.09 -1.15 -32.40
N GLN A 26 24.19 0.07 -32.93
CA GLN A 26 24.83 0.36 -34.20
C GLN A 26 26.29 0.80 -34.03
N GLY A 27 27.17 0.32 -34.90
CA GLY A 27 28.58 0.73 -34.94
C GLY A 27 29.44 0.10 -33.85
N ILE A 28 29.07 -1.10 -33.41
CA ILE A 28 29.69 -1.83 -32.30
C ILE A 28 30.15 -3.20 -32.81
N PRO A 29 31.29 -3.73 -32.33
CA PRO A 29 31.72 -5.08 -32.67
C PRO A 29 30.64 -6.13 -32.40
N VAL A 30 30.49 -7.09 -33.31
CA VAL A 30 29.48 -8.15 -33.25
C VAL A 30 29.60 -8.99 -31.96
N GLU A 31 30.81 -9.10 -31.42
CA GLU A 31 31.10 -9.81 -30.17
C GLU A 31 30.44 -9.14 -28.94
N LEU A 32 30.11 -7.85 -29.02
CA LEU A 32 29.48 -7.09 -27.94
C LEU A 32 27.96 -7.02 -28.05
N GLU A 33 27.37 -7.36 -29.20
CA GLU A 33 25.92 -7.35 -29.41
C GLU A 33 25.16 -8.14 -28.33
N PRO A 34 25.55 -9.39 -27.96
CA PRO A 34 24.82 -10.15 -26.96
C PRO A 34 24.83 -9.51 -25.57
N LEU A 35 25.92 -8.82 -25.21
CA LEU A 35 26.03 -8.11 -23.94
C LEU A 35 25.11 -6.89 -23.91
N ILE A 36 25.07 -6.15 -25.02
CA ILE A 36 24.22 -4.97 -25.17
C ILE A 36 22.76 -5.34 -25.07
N ASP A 37 22.35 -6.39 -25.79
CA ASP A 37 20.98 -6.89 -25.75
C ASP A 37 20.56 -7.30 -24.33
N LYS A 38 21.43 -8.06 -23.63
CA LYS A 38 21.17 -8.47 -22.24
C LYS A 38 21.13 -7.30 -21.27
N THR A 39 21.95 -6.28 -21.50
CA THR A 39 21.95 -5.07 -20.68
C THR A 39 20.68 -4.26 -20.92
N ASN A 40 20.26 -4.09 -22.18
CA ASN A 40 19.02 -3.42 -22.53
C ASN A 40 17.79 -4.17 -21.95
N GLU A 41 17.78 -5.50 -21.96
CA GLU A 41 16.75 -6.31 -21.32
C GLU A 41 16.70 -6.10 -19.79
N LEU A 42 17.86 -5.98 -19.14
CA LEU A 42 17.94 -5.65 -17.71
C LEU A 42 17.40 -4.23 -17.43
N LEU A 43 17.77 -3.24 -18.25
CA LEU A 43 17.30 -1.86 -18.12
C LEU A 43 15.78 -1.76 -18.32
N GLU A 44 15.22 -2.54 -19.25
CA GLU A 44 13.77 -2.67 -19.44
C GLU A 44 13.08 -3.14 -18.15
N ARG A 45 13.55 -4.27 -17.60
CA ARG A 45 13.00 -4.84 -16.36
C ARG A 45 13.12 -3.88 -15.17
N LEU A 46 14.22 -3.13 -15.09
CA LEU A 46 14.44 -2.14 -14.05
C LEU A 46 13.49 -0.94 -14.21
N SER A 47 13.38 -0.40 -15.42
CA SER A 47 12.45 0.68 -15.76
C SER A 47 11.01 0.32 -15.39
N GLU A 48 10.57 -0.89 -15.75
CA GLU A 48 9.25 -1.38 -15.37
C GLU A 48 9.05 -1.47 -13.85
N SER A 49 10.07 -1.91 -13.11
CA SER A 49 10.01 -2.00 -11.65
C SER A 49 9.89 -0.63 -11.00
N PHE A 50 10.70 0.33 -11.41
CA PHE A 50 10.63 1.70 -10.90
C PHE A 50 9.31 2.38 -11.28
N ALA A 51 8.78 2.11 -12.47
CA ALA A 51 7.48 2.65 -12.89
C ALA A 51 6.33 2.11 -12.03
N ARG A 52 6.37 0.82 -11.64
CA ARG A 52 5.41 0.23 -10.71
C ARG A 52 5.51 0.87 -9.32
N GLU A 53 6.71 0.95 -8.75
CA GLU A 53 6.97 1.57 -7.45
C GLU A 53 6.46 3.04 -7.40
N ARG A 54 6.76 3.85 -8.43
CA ARG A 54 6.28 5.24 -8.51
C ARG A 54 4.75 5.32 -8.54
N ARG A 55 4.09 4.46 -9.32
CA ARG A 55 2.62 4.43 -9.37
C ARG A 55 2.03 4.00 -8.03
N PHE A 56 2.61 2.99 -7.41
CA PHE A 56 2.20 2.50 -6.10
C PHE A 56 2.34 3.59 -5.02
N SER A 57 3.51 4.23 -4.91
CA SER A 57 3.74 5.34 -3.98
C SER A 57 2.79 6.52 -4.23
N SER A 58 2.53 6.87 -5.48
CA SER A 58 1.56 7.91 -5.82
C SER A 58 0.13 7.53 -5.40
N TYR A 59 -0.28 6.29 -5.65
CA TYR A 59 -1.60 5.78 -5.26
C TYR A 59 -1.73 5.78 -3.73
N ALA A 60 -0.73 5.27 -3.02
CA ALA A 60 -0.64 5.29 -1.56
C ALA A 60 -0.84 6.69 -0.97
N ALA A 61 -0.08 7.65 -1.48
CA ALA A 61 -0.16 9.03 -1.01
C ALA A 61 -1.55 9.63 -1.27
N HIS A 62 -2.20 9.27 -2.38
CA HIS A 62 -3.54 9.76 -2.69
C HIS A 62 -4.60 9.16 -1.76
N GLU A 63 -4.60 7.83 -1.59
CA GLU A 63 -5.55 7.12 -0.73
C GLU A 63 -5.47 7.54 0.73
N LEU A 64 -4.29 7.96 1.21
CA LEU A 64 -4.12 8.50 2.56
C LEU A 64 -4.51 9.97 2.67
N ARG A 65 -4.24 10.78 1.64
CA ARG A 65 -4.50 12.23 1.68
C ARG A 65 -5.98 12.55 1.81
N THR A 66 -6.84 11.82 1.11
CA THR A 66 -8.29 12.05 1.10
C THR A 66 -8.93 11.90 2.50
N PRO A 67 -8.83 10.74 3.17
CA PRO A 67 -9.39 10.56 4.52
C PRO A 67 -8.74 11.49 5.56
N LEU A 68 -7.44 11.81 5.43
CA LEU A 68 -6.79 12.79 6.31
C LEU A 68 -7.34 14.21 6.11
N ALA A 69 -7.66 14.61 4.88
CA ALA A 69 -8.25 15.91 4.59
C ALA A 69 -9.69 15.99 5.13
N GLU A 70 -10.44 14.91 5.04
CA GLU A 70 -11.79 14.80 5.60
C GLU A 70 -11.78 14.90 7.12
N LEU A 71 -10.96 14.07 7.79
CA LEU A 71 -10.77 14.11 9.25
C LEU A 71 -10.34 15.50 9.74
N LYS A 72 -9.41 16.13 9.03
CA LYS A 72 -8.98 17.51 9.34
C LYS A 72 -10.15 18.50 9.24
N SER A 73 -10.99 18.38 8.22
CA SER A 73 -12.14 19.26 8.03
C SER A 73 -13.14 19.10 9.18
N MET A 74 -13.43 17.87 9.60
CA MET A 74 -14.31 17.60 10.74
C MET A 74 -13.74 18.15 12.06
N LEU A 75 -12.43 18.01 12.30
CA LEU A 75 -11.76 18.60 13.45
C LEU A 75 -11.88 20.13 13.46
N GLN A 76 -11.72 20.78 12.31
CA GLN A 76 -11.85 22.25 12.18
C GLN A 76 -13.27 22.74 12.43
N LEU A 77 -14.29 21.98 11.99
CA LEU A 77 -15.68 22.26 12.34
C LEU A 77 -15.88 22.13 13.86
N GLY A 78 -15.35 21.07 14.45
CA GLY A 78 -15.45 20.85 15.89
C GLY A 78 -14.78 21.92 16.75
N GLU A 79 -13.64 22.45 16.30
CA GLU A 79 -12.97 23.58 16.94
C GLU A 79 -13.77 24.88 16.82
N SER A 80 -14.43 25.09 15.68
CA SER A 80 -15.20 26.30 15.39
C SER A 80 -16.57 26.33 16.10
N TRP A 81 -17.18 25.15 16.32
CA TRP A 81 -18.48 25.00 16.99
C TRP A 81 -18.47 23.89 18.06
N PRO A 82 -17.82 24.12 19.23
CA PRO A 82 -17.62 23.09 20.24
C PRO A 82 -18.92 22.55 20.86
N ASP A 83 -19.92 23.41 21.02
CA ASP A 83 -21.21 23.04 21.62
C ASP A 83 -22.08 22.20 20.65
N GLU A 84 -21.73 22.15 19.37
CA GLU A 84 -22.43 21.40 18.33
C GLU A 84 -21.79 20.03 18.05
N LEU A 85 -20.63 19.73 18.64
CA LEU A 85 -19.97 18.44 18.54
C LEU A 85 -20.75 17.37 19.33
N SER A 86 -21.55 16.61 18.62
CA SER A 86 -22.23 15.45 19.18
C SER A 86 -21.28 14.26 19.35
N THR A 87 -21.60 13.37 20.30
CA THR A 87 -20.93 12.07 20.46
C THR A 87 -20.94 11.24 19.17
N GLU A 88 -21.94 11.44 18.30
CA GLU A 88 -22.03 10.75 17.01
C GLU A 88 -20.95 11.21 16.03
N GLN A 89 -20.72 12.54 15.91
CA GLN A 89 -19.66 13.08 15.06
C GLN A 89 -18.28 12.67 15.55
N ILE A 90 -18.05 12.64 16.87
CA ILE A 90 -16.80 12.11 17.45
C ILE A 90 -16.61 10.64 17.06
N ARG A 91 -17.68 9.84 17.06
CA ARG A 91 -17.63 8.44 16.65
C ARG A 91 -17.36 8.30 15.16
N GLU A 92 -17.96 9.13 14.31
CA GLU A 92 -17.64 9.16 12.87
C GLU A 92 -16.16 9.47 12.63
N MET A 93 -15.59 10.45 13.34
CA MET A 93 -14.17 10.78 13.24
C MET A 93 -13.27 9.63 13.69
N LEU A 94 -13.64 8.91 14.75
CA LEU A 94 -12.93 7.70 15.18
C LEU A 94 -13.04 6.57 14.15
N ASN A 95 -14.22 6.33 13.58
CA ASN A 95 -14.38 5.35 12.51
C ASN A 95 -13.53 5.72 11.29
N MET A 96 -13.41 7.01 10.97
CA MET A 96 -12.58 7.50 9.87
C MET A 96 -11.08 7.28 10.13
N VAL A 97 -10.66 7.30 11.39
CA VAL A 97 -9.30 6.89 11.81
C VAL A 97 -9.13 5.37 11.69
N ASP A 98 -10.11 4.58 12.10
CA ASP A 98 -10.08 3.12 11.92
C ASP A 98 -10.04 2.74 10.42
N ASP A 99 -10.76 3.48 9.58
CA ASP A 99 -10.76 3.30 8.12
C ASP A 99 -9.40 3.63 7.48
N LEU A 100 -8.52 4.40 8.14
CA LEU A 100 -7.14 4.59 7.70
C LEU A 100 -6.28 3.32 7.85
N GLU A 101 -6.67 2.36 8.71
CA GLU A 101 -5.94 1.09 8.85
C GLU A 101 -5.95 0.30 7.54
N LEU A 102 -7.08 0.31 6.82
CA LEU A 102 -7.28 -0.51 5.64
C LEU A 102 -6.39 -0.10 4.44
N PRO A 103 -6.23 1.19 4.09
CA PRO A 103 -5.18 1.64 3.18
C PRO A 103 -3.79 1.21 3.62
N THR A 104 -3.41 1.35 4.90
CA THR A 104 -2.06 0.97 5.36
C THR A 104 -1.78 -0.54 5.23
N GLU A 105 -2.78 -1.38 5.47
CA GLU A 105 -2.69 -2.82 5.27
C GLU A 105 -2.54 -3.19 3.79
N LYS A 106 -3.27 -2.51 2.90
CA LYS A 106 -3.10 -2.66 1.44
C LYS A 106 -1.69 -2.27 1.00
N LEU A 107 -1.15 -1.17 1.53
CA LEU A 107 0.20 -0.72 1.20
C LEU A 107 1.28 -1.70 1.66
N THR A 108 1.17 -2.21 2.88
CA THR A 108 2.12 -3.21 3.39
C THR A 108 2.03 -4.54 2.65
N THR A 109 0.83 -4.96 2.25
CA THR A 109 0.64 -6.18 1.45
C THR A 109 1.21 -6.04 0.03
N LEU A 110 0.96 -4.91 -0.63
CA LEU A 110 1.49 -4.64 -1.97
C LEU A 110 3.02 -4.47 -1.97
N SER A 111 3.58 -3.74 -1.00
CA SER A 111 5.03 -3.60 -0.85
C SER A 111 5.74 -4.95 -0.66
N ARG A 112 5.13 -5.88 0.09
CA ARG A 112 5.63 -7.26 0.23
C ARG A 112 5.58 -8.03 -1.09
N ALA A 113 4.48 -7.91 -1.83
CA ALA A 113 4.33 -8.54 -3.14
C ALA A 113 5.34 -7.99 -4.17
N GLU A 114 5.59 -6.68 -4.19
CA GLU A 114 6.59 -6.05 -5.07
C GLU A 114 8.03 -6.39 -4.69
N SER A 115 8.32 -6.60 -3.39
CA SER A 115 9.63 -7.06 -2.90
C SER A 115 9.91 -8.55 -3.22
N GLY A 116 8.98 -9.26 -3.87
CA GLY A 116 9.08 -10.71 -4.10
C GLY A 116 8.90 -11.55 -2.84
N ILE A 117 8.47 -10.94 -1.73
CA ILE A 117 8.18 -11.61 -0.46
C ILE A 117 6.67 -11.86 -0.41
N LEU A 118 6.18 -12.90 -1.10
CA LEU A 118 4.82 -13.35 -0.87
C LEU A 118 4.76 -14.05 0.50
N PRO A 119 3.96 -13.56 1.47
CA PRO A 119 3.50 -14.45 2.52
C PRO A 119 2.59 -15.47 1.82
N SER A 120 2.93 -16.75 1.93
CA SER A 120 2.02 -17.83 1.56
C SER A 120 0.71 -17.60 2.32
N LEU A 121 -0.34 -17.20 1.60
CA LEU A 121 -1.69 -17.17 2.14
C LEU A 121 -2.19 -18.62 2.27
N SER A 122 -1.62 -19.34 3.23
CA SER A 122 -2.33 -20.42 3.88
C SER A 122 -3.50 -19.76 4.61
N LYS A 123 -4.65 -19.70 3.95
CA LYS A 123 -5.92 -19.35 4.57
C LYS A 123 -6.21 -20.39 5.66
N GLU A 124 -5.68 -20.21 6.86
CA GLU A 124 -6.33 -20.74 8.04
C GLU A 124 -7.55 -19.85 8.30
N HIS A 125 -8.71 -20.38 7.92
CA HIS A 125 -10.01 -19.89 8.36
C HIS A 125 -10.07 -20.03 9.89
N HIS A 126 -9.55 -19.04 10.63
CA HIS A 126 -9.96 -18.85 12.01
C HIS A 126 -11.34 -18.20 12.02
N SER A 127 -12.36 -19.07 12.01
CA SER A 127 -13.73 -18.73 12.37
C SER A 127 -13.72 -17.94 13.69
N ARG A 128 -14.18 -16.68 13.65
CA ARG A 128 -14.51 -15.91 14.86
C ARG A 128 -15.51 -16.73 15.68
N PRO A 129 -15.31 -16.92 17.00
CA PRO A 129 -16.37 -17.47 17.82
C PRO A 129 -17.49 -16.44 17.91
N ALA A 130 -18.72 -16.91 17.73
CA ALA A 130 -19.92 -16.11 17.91
C ALA A 130 -19.97 -15.59 19.35
N VAL A 131 -20.08 -14.28 19.51
CA VAL A 131 -20.36 -13.65 20.80
C VAL A 131 -21.80 -14.02 21.17
N SER A 132 -21.96 -14.94 22.11
CA SER A 132 -23.26 -15.25 22.71
C SER A 132 -23.64 -14.12 23.66
N HIS A 133 -24.68 -13.36 23.31
CA HIS A 133 -25.41 -12.54 24.27
C HIS A 133 -26.20 -13.45 25.22
N PRO A 134 -26.06 -13.35 26.55
CA PRO A 134 -26.96 -14.04 27.45
C PRO A 134 -28.26 -13.23 27.57
N SER A 135 -29.31 -13.71 26.91
CA SER A 135 -30.69 -13.32 27.20
C SER A 135 -31.06 -13.76 28.61
N SER A 136 -31.05 -12.82 29.57
CA SER A 136 -31.58 -13.04 30.92
C SER A 136 -33.12 -13.10 30.89
N ARG A 137 -33.68 -14.29 30.64
CA ARG A 137 -35.05 -14.62 31.07
C ARG A 137 -35.02 -14.90 32.57
N LEU A 138 -35.44 -13.93 33.39
CA LEU A 138 -35.90 -14.21 34.75
C LEU A 138 -37.08 -15.17 34.66
N LYS A 139 -36.87 -16.43 35.06
CA LYS A 139 -37.95 -17.34 35.44
C LYS A 139 -38.28 -17.08 36.90
N CYS A 140 -39.42 -16.46 37.17
CA CYS A 140 -40.05 -16.52 38.49
C CYS A 140 -40.34 -17.99 38.80
N ASN A 141 -39.72 -18.53 39.86
CA ASN A 141 -40.14 -19.79 40.46
C ASN A 141 -41.02 -19.47 41.68
N PHE A 142 -42.25 -19.95 41.60
CA PHE A 142 -43.27 -19.93 42.63
C PHE A 142 -43.20 -21.26 43.42
N ASN A 143 -43.58 -21.21 44.69
CA ASN A 143 -43.69 -22.27 45.72
C ASN A 143 -42.41 -22.73 46.43
N SER A 144 -42.38 -23.02 47.75
CA SER A 144 -43.30 -22.83 48.90
C SER A 144 -42.62 -23.54 50.09
N VAL A 145 -42.48 -22.90 51.27
CA VAL A 145 -42.25 -23.55 52.59
C VAL A 145 -42.82 -22.57 53.64
N VAL A 146 -44.02 -22.81 54.19
CA VAL A 146 -44.30 -23.46 55.48
C VAL A 146 -43.55 -22.81 56.66
N GLU A 147 -44.13 -21.76 57.24
CA GLU A 147 -44.67 -21.67 58.62
C GLU A 147 -45.49 -20.38 58.78
#